data_AF-A0A9X5TZA9-F1
#
_entry.id   AF-A0A9X5TZA9-F1
#
_cell.length_a   1.000
_cell.length_b   1.000
_cell.length_c   1.000
_cell.angle_alpha   90.00
_cell.angle_beta   90.00
_cell.angle_gamma   90.00
#
_symmetry.space_group_name_H-M   'P 1'
#
loop_
_entity.id
_entity.type
_entity.pdbx_description
1 polymer ?
#
loop_
_entity_poly.entity_id
_entity_poly.type
_entity_poly.pdbx_seq_one_letter_code
_entity_poly.pdbx_strand_id
1 'polypeptide(L)'
;MTAGWDAFADYLGIGELAAVSVFVICVFVLCLQCCIAVCRGVREKRIVRAWARPTRVHSPDREARGRWGRLCPGTQRSARHRGRAQGPPTPRELSLLVAEVATRLRAGAPTAAAWGLALARIDAGGSVGVDDSYPAVLDEWARAPTRWRCLRRAERAPGAAASRASAASVALACRFSHGLGAPLADVLDAIGSAIDDAQALEEARRVAAAGPLMSARVLAALPLVGVASALALGASPWQFYAGGAAGRMCAFVGVAAWAAGVASCRRILARCRRVEEGMDGALACDLVASALACGVAIPRALEALAEACAAEALSWTAASLRLGATWADAWEETPEWSRPLRDALEASWTSGTAPDTLLARSAAWERRSRLVDAKAQAEELSVRLVGPLGVFFLPAFLALGIAPLLAHLMGGIGV
;
A
#
# COMPACT_ATOMS: atom_id res chain seq x y z
N MET A 1 72.04 -14.37 14.36
CA MET A 1 71.19 -13.31 13.73
C MET A 1 69.89 -13.85 13.14
N THR A 2 69.76 -15.16 12.91
CA THR A 2 68.53 -15.79 12.39
C THR A 2 67.40 -15.90 13.43
N ALA A 3 67.70 -16.17 14.70
CA ALA A 3 66.67 -16.29 15.75
C ALA A 3 65.94 -14.96 16.12
N GLY A 4 66.51 -13.80 15.79
CA GLY A 4 65.88 -12.50 16.02
C GLY A 4 64.95 -12.05 14.89
N TRP A 5 65.11 -12.63 13.69
CA TRP A 5 64.27 -12.35 12.52
C TRP A 5 62.95 -13.12 12.59
N ASP A 6 62.97 -14.35 13.09
CA ASP A 6 61.75 -15.15 13.26
C ASP A 6 60.84 -14.55 14.35
N ALA A 7 61.42 -14.01 15.44
CA ALA A 7 60.67 -13.28 16.46
C ALA A 7 60.12 -11.93 15.97
N PHE A 8 60.76 -11.28 14.99
CA PHE A 8 60.29 -10.03 14.38
C PHE A 8 59.18 -10.30 13.34
N ALA A 9 59.25 -11.43 12.63
CA ALA A 9 58.22 -11.89 11.70
C ALA A 9 56.94 -12.36 12.43
N ASP A 10 57.06 -13.03 13.58
CA ASP A 10 55.91 -13.40 14.42
C ASP A 10 55.22 -12.17 15.04
N TYR A 11 55.97 -11.12 15.42
CA TYR A 11 55.39 -9.86 15.89
C TYR A 11 54.65 -9.09 14.78
N LEU A 12 55.11 -9.18 13.52
CA LEU A 12 54.41 -8.61 12.36
C LEU A 12 53.12 -9.37 12.03
N GLY A 13 53.13 -10.70 12.12
CA GLY A 13 51.97 -11.56 11.87
C GLY A 13 50.85 -11.41 12.89
N ILE A 14 51.20 -11.19 14.17
CA ILE A 14 50.24 -10.84 15.22
C ILE A 14 49.68 -9.43 14.99
N GLY A 15 50.50 -8.50 14.47
CA GLY A 15 50.08 -7.15 14.08
C GLY A 15 49.07 -7.12 12.94
N GLU A 16 49.24 -7.95 11.92
CA GLU A 16 48.26 -8.08 10.83
C GLU A 16 46.96 -8.74 11.28
N LEU A 17 47.03 -9.81 12.10
CA LEU A 17 45.83 -10.43 12.66
C LEU A 17 45.09 -9.47 13.60
N ALA A 18 45.80 -8.66 14.38
CA ALA A 18 45.25 -7.59 15.20
C ALA A 18 44.62 -6.47 14.35
N ALA A 19 45.28 -6.03 13.28
CA ALA A 19 44.77 -5.00 12.38
C ALA A 19 43.53 -5.48 11.62
N VAL A 20 43.52 -6.72 11.13
CA VAL A 20 42.38 -7.33 10.44
C VAL A 20 41.21 -7.53 11.41
N SER A 21 41.47 -8.00 12.63
CA SER A 21 40.41 -8.14 13.64
C SER A 21 39.87 -6.79 14.11
N VAL A 22 40.70 -5.78 14.30
CA VAL A 22 40.28 -4.40 14.60
C VAL A 22 39.47 -3.80 13.45
N PHE A 23 39.88 -4.00 12.21
CA PHE A 23 39.14 -3.52 11.04
C PHE A 23 37.77 -4.18 10.93
N VAL A 24 37.69 -5.48 11.22
CA VAL A 24 36.44 -6.25 11.20
C VAL A 24 35.52 -5.89 12.34
N ILE A 25 36.08 -5.66 13.52
CA ILE A 25 35.34 -5.12 14.66
C ILE A 25 34.83 -3.72 14.31
N CYS A 26 35.62 -2.86 13.68
CA CYS A 26 35.19 -1.53 13.23
C CYS A 26 34.08 -1.59 12.17
N VAL A 27 34.21 -2.45 11.15
CA VAL A 27 33.19 -2.62 10.09
C VAL A 27 31.92 -3.27 10.65
N PHE A 28 32.06 -4.24 11.55
CA PHE A 28 30.96 -4.86 12.26
C PHE A 28 30.26 -3.86 13.16
N VAL A 29 30.99 -3.02 13.89
CA VAL A 29 30.46 -1.95 14.75
C VAL A 29 29.79 -0.87 13.90
N LEU A 30 30.33 -0.48 12.74
CA LEU A 30 29.69 0.46 11.81
C LEU A 30 28.40 -0.12 11.23
N CYS A 31 28.40 -1.39 10.81
CA CYS A 31 27.19 -2.09 10.36
C CYS A 31 26.16 -2.24 11.48
N LEU A 32 26.60 -2.54 12.71
CA LEU A 32 25.77 -2.67 13.89
C LEU A 32 25.20 -1.31 14.30
N GLN A 33 25.98 -0.23 14.26
CA GLN A 33 25.53 1.14 14.52
C GLN A 33 24.54 1.61 13.46
N CYS A 34 24.76 1.28 12.19
CA CYS A 34 23.80 1.55 11.13
C CYS A 34 22.51 0.75 11.34
N CYS A 35 22.62 -0.53 11.72
CA CYS A 35 21.47 -1.36 12.10
C CYS A 35 20.75 -0.84 13.35
N ILE A 36 21.49 -0.35 14.37
CA ILE A 36 20.94 0.19 15.62
C ILE A 36 20.28 1.54 15.37
N ALA A 37 20.83 2.42 14.53
CA ALA A 37 20.18 3.67 14.12
C ALA A 37 18.87 3.38 13.38
N VAL A 38 18.87 2.36 12.50
CA VAL A 38 17.68 1.86 11.83
C VAL A 38 16.68 1.24 12.83
N CYS A 39 17.15 0.49 13.82
CA CYS A 39 16.30 -0.12 14.86
C CYS A 39 15.78 0.91 15.88
N ARG A 40 16.55 1.94 16.24
CA ARG A 40 16.14 3.04 17.13
C ARG A 40 15.04 3.87 16.48
N GLY A 41 15.15 4.21 15.19
CA GLY A 41 14.06 4.86 14.45
C GLY A 41 12.79 4.00 14.30
N VAL A 42 12.91 2.67 14.40
CA VAL A 42 11.75 1.74 14.47
C VAL A 42 11.20 1.63 15.89
N ARG A 43 12.05 1.75 16.92
CA ARG A 43 11.67 1.65 18.33
C ARG A 43 11.04 2.94 18.85
N GLU A 44 11.51 4.12 18.44
CA GLU A 44 10.83 5.40 18.69
C GLU A 44 9.41 5.40 18.12
N LYS A 45 9.22 4.88 16.90
CA LYS A 45 7.88 4.74 16.30
C LYS A 45 7.00 3.69 16.98
N ARG A 46 7.57 2.75 17.76
CA ARG A 46 6.80 1.82 18.61
C ARG A 46 6.49 2.39 19.98
N ILE A 47 7.40 3.18 20.56
CA ILE A 47 7.20 3.83 21.86
C ILE A 47 6.15 4.93 21.68
N VAL A 48 6.24 5.77 20.64
CA VAL A 48 5.20 6.77 20.33
C VAL A 48 3.83 6.12 20.04
N ARG A 49 3.79 4.91 19.45
CA ARG A 49 2.53 4.14 19.28
C ARG A 49 2.08 3.37 20.53
N ALA A 50 2.96 3.17 21.50
CA ALA A 50 2.61 2.62 22.80
C ALA A 50 1.99 3.70 23.71
N TRP A 51 2.43 4.97 23.55
CA TRP A 51 1.83 6.14 24.18
C TRP A 51 0.54 6.61 23.49
N ALA A 52 0.38 6.37 22.18
CA ALA A 52 -0.85 6.69 21.42
C ALA A 52 -1.93 5.60 21.46
N ARG A 53 -1.94 4.73 22.49
CA ARG A 53 -3.09 3.85 22.73
C ARG A 53 -4.14 4.64 23.51
N PRO A 54 -5.37 4.84 22.98
CA PRO A 54 -6.48 5.18 23.85
C PRO A 54 -6.64 4.03 24.85
N THR A 55 -6.70 4.37 26.13
CA THR A 55 -7.18 3.49 27.19
C THR A 55 -8.54 2.93 26.78
N ARG A 56 -8.59 1.64 26.46
CA ARG A 56 -9.86 0.96 26.22
C ARG A 56 -10.64 0.94 27.53
N VAL A 57 -11.69 1.74 27.60
CA VAL A 57 -12.80 1.52 28.52
C VAL A 57 -13.41 0.16 28.15
N HIS A 58 -13.40 -0.76 29.12
CA HIS A 58 -14.24 -1.95 29.06
C HIS A 58 -15.69 -1.50 29.21
N SER A 59 -16.50 -1.62 28.16
CA SER A 59 -17.94 -1.72 28.32
C SER A 59 -18.33 -3.21 28.31
N PRO A 60 -18.91 -3.74 29.41
CA PRO A 60 -19.62 -5.00 29.35
C PRO A 60 -20.98 -4.72 28.70
N ASP A 61 -21.31 -5.47 27.65
CA ASP A 61 -22.67 -5.90 27.29
C ASP A 61 -22.78 -6.13 25.79
N ARG A 62 -22.69 -7.42 25.43
CA ARG A 62 -23.66 -8.13 24.56
C ARG A 62 -23.15 -9.56 24.35
N GLU A 63 -23.12 -10.31 25.43
CA GLU A 63 -23.52 -11.71 25.36
C GLU A 63 -25.04 -11.77 25.17
N ALA A 64 -25.51 -12.86 24.56
CA ALA A 64 -26.90 -13.24 24.32
C ALA A 64 -27.61 -12.65 23.07
N ARG A 65 -27.43 -13.36 21.95
CA ARG A 65 -28.49 -13.98 21.11
C ARG A 65 -27.83 -14.53 19.84
N GLY A 66 -27.99 -15.77 19.41
CA GLY A 66 -28.72 -16.93 19.91
C GLY A 66 -28.30 -18.09 19.00
N ARG A 67 -27.72 -19.11 19.60
CA ARG A 67 -27.49 -20.42 18.96
C ARG A 67 -28.86 -21.10 18.86
N TRP A 68 -29.40 -21.24 17.66
CA TRP A 68 -30.44 -22.21 17.36
C TRP A 68 -30.15 -22.87 16.02
N GLY A 69 -30.10 -24.20 16.05
CA GLY A 69 -29.78 -25.03 14.90
C GLY A 69 -30.98 -25.34 14.02
N ARG A 70 -30.64 -25.70 12.78
CA ARG A 70 -31.34 -26.58 11.84
C ARG A 70 -32.84 -26.39 11.64
N LEU A 71 -33.21 -26.05 10.41
CA LEU A 71 -34.04 -26.88 9.51
C LEU A 71 -34.00 -26.28 8.09
N CYS A 72 -33.58 -27.07 7.11
CA CYS A 72 -33.74 -26.75 5.67
C CYS A 72 -35.20 -26.98 5.26
N PRO A 73 -35.68 -26.26 4.23
CA PRO A 73 -35.68 -26.80 2.86
C PRO A 73 -35.21 -25.72 1.85
N GLY A 74 -34.60 -25.96 0.69
CA GLY A 74 -34.50 -27.15 -0.15
C GLY A 74 -35.01 -26.84 -1.56
N THR A 75 -34.26 -26.07 -2.37
CA THR A 75 -34.22 -25.97 -3.86
C THR A 75 -33.40 -24.72 -4.21
N GLN A 76 -32.35 -24.69 -5.03
CA GLN A 76 -32.10 -25.38 -6.28
C GLN A 76 -30.57 -25.46 -6.51
N ARG A 77 -30.09 -26.62 -6.92
CA ARG A 77 -28.72 -26.86 -7.36
C ARG A 77 -28.45 -26.09 -8.65
N SER A 78 -27.40 -25.27 -8.69
CA SER A 78 -26.70 -24.91 -9.92
C SER A 78 -25.19 -25.09 -9.72
N ALA A 79 -24.51 -25.36 -10.82
CA ALA A 79 -23.33 -26.19 -10.96
C ALA A 79 -22.10 -25.76 -10.17
N ARG A 80 -21.35 -26.77 -9.71
CA ARG A 80 -19.96 -26.65 -9.23
C ARG A 80 -19.07 -26.12 -10.35
N HIS A 81 -18.80 -24.82 -10.38
CA HIS A 81 -17.69 -24.28 -11.15
C HIS A 81 -16.38 -24.45 -10.37
N ARG A 82 -15.64 -25.51 -10.69
CA ARG A 82 -14.22 -25.61 -10.33
C ARG A 82 -13.46 -24.59 -11.17
N GLY A 83 -12.79 -23.61 -10.55
CA GLY A 83 -11.76 -22.89 -11.29
C GLY A 83 -11.28 -21.52 -10.81
N ARG A 84 -11.37 -21.12 -9.54
CA ARG A 84 -10.51 -20.03 -9.06
C ARG A 84 -10.05 -20.21 -7.62
N ALA A 85 -8.74 -20.08 -7.43
CA ALA A 85 -8.14 -20.03 -6.11
C ALA A 85 -8.67 -18.80 -5.35
N GLN A 86 -9.13 -19.04 -4.12
CA GLN A 86 -9.74 -18.11 -3.15
C GLN A 86 -8.87 -16.86 -2.88
N GLY A 87 -8.91 -15.88 -3.78
CA GLY A 87 -8.26 -14.59 -3.62
C GLY A 87 -9.30 -13.45 -3.62
N PRO A 88 -9.02 -12.31 -2.95
CA PRO A 88 -9.87 -11.14 -3.05
C PRO A 88 -9.98 -10.69 -4.51
N PRO A 89 -11.16 -10.24 -4.97
CA PRO A 89 -11.39 -9.85 -6.37
C PRO A 89 -10.49 -8.68 -6.76
N THR A 90 -10.10 -8.64 -8.03
CA THR A 90 -9.32 -7.51 -8.57
C THR A 90 -10.19 -6.24 -8.62
N PRO A 91 -9.59 -5.03 -8.59
CA PRO A 91 -10.35 -3.78 -8.71
C PRO A 91 -11.26 -3.74 -9.95
N ARG A 92 -10.77 -4.26 -11.09
CA ARG A 92 -11.56 -4.40 -12.33
C ARG A 92 -12.77 -5.33 -12.17
N GLU A 93 -12.62 -6.42 -11.42
CA GLU A 93 -13.74 -7.32 -11.15
C GLU A 93 -14.76 -6.66 -10.23
N LEU A 94 -14.32 -5.82 -9.30
CA LEU A 94 -15.20 -5.02 -8.46
C LEU A 94 -15.93 -3.93 -9.26
N SER A 95 -15.28 -3.21 -10.18
CA SER A 95 -15.97 -2.23 -11.03
C SER A 95 -17.01 -2.87 -11.95
N LEU A 96 -16.67 -4.00 -12.57
CA LEU A 96 -17.62 -4.78 -13.37
C LEU A 96 -18.78 -5.32 -12.54
N LEU A 97 -18.51 -5.77 -11.31
CA LEU A 97 -19.55 -6.27 -10.41
C LEU A 97 -20.54 -5.16 -10.04
N VAL A 98 -20.02 -3.99 -9.69
CA VAL A 98 -20.83 -2.81 -9.33
C VAL A 98 -21.68 -2.34 -10.52
N ALA A 99 -21.10 -2.27 -11.72
CA ALA A 99 -21.82 -1.93 -12.95
C ALA A 99 -22.92 -2.96 -13.28
N GLU A 100 -22.65 -4.25 -13.09
CA GLU A 100 -23.63 -5.31 -13.29
C GLU A 100 -24.79 -5.24 -12.27
N VAL A 101 -24.51 -4.89 -11.02
CA VAL A 101 -25.55 -4.65 -10.02
C VAL A 101 -26.37 -3.40 -10.38
N ALA A 102 -25.73 -2.28 -10.72
CA ALA A 102 -26.41 -1.04 -11.10
C ALA A 102 -27.35 -1.23 -12.30
N THR A 103 -26.88 -1.92 -13.34
CA THR A 103 -27.70 -2.23 -14.53
C THR A 103 -28.91 -3.12 -14.21
N ARG A 104 -28.77 -4.10 -13.31
CA ARG A 104 -29.89 -4.93 -12.85
C ARG A 104 -30.90 -4.15 -12.00
N LEU A 105 -30.43 -3.27 -11.12
CA LEU A 105 -31.29 -2.41 -10.32
C LEU A 105 -32.13 -1.49 -11.23
N ARG A 106 -31.53 -0.92 -12.28
CA ARG A 106 -32.26 -0.13 -13.29
C ARG A 106 -33.27 -0.94 -14.09
N ALA A 107 -33.02 -2.24 -14.27
CA ALA A 107 -33.98 -3.16 -14.86
C ALA A 107 -35.11 -3.60 -13.90
N GLY A 108 -35.14 -3.08 -12.66
CA GLY A 108 -36.16 -3.37 -11.66
C GLY A 108 -35.91 -4.65 -10.85
N ALA A 109 -34.71 -5.24 -10.92
CA ALA A 109 -34.39 -6.40 -10.11
C ALA A 109 -34.30 -6.03 -8.61
N PRO A 110 -34.81 -6.86 -7.69
CA PRO A 110 -34.62 -6.67 -6.26
C PRO A 110 -33.13 -6.65 -5.89
N THR A 111 -32.72 -5.78 -4.97
CA THR A 111 -31.32 -5.59 -4.57
C THR A 111 -30.61 -6.89 -4.19
N ALA A 112 -31.25 -7.73 -3.36
CA ALA A 112 -30.69 -9.03 -2.96
C ALA A 112 -30.44 -9.97 -4.17
N ALA A 113 -31.34 -9.98 -5.16
CA ALA A 113 -31.19 -10.78 -6.36
C ALA A 113 -30.10 -10.22 -7.29
N ALA A 114 -30.02 -8.89 -7.44
CA ALA A 114 -29.00 -8.24 -8.26
C ALA A 114 -27.59 -8.56 -7.76
N TRP A 115 -27.36 -8.45 -6.44
CA TRP A 115 -26.10 -8.83 -5.80
C TRP A 115 -25.82 -10.32 -5.85
N GLY A 116 -26.82 -11.16 -5.54
CA GLY A 116 -26.66 -12.62 -5.55
C GLY A 116 -26.22 -13.15 -6.92
N LEU A 117 -26.82 -12.66 -8.00
CA LEU A 117 -26.45 -13.02 -9.38
C LEU A 117 -25.05 -12.50 -9.76
N ALA A 118 -24.70 -11.27 -9.38
CA ALA A 118 -23.41 -10.69 -9.71
C ALA A 118 -22.25 -11.38 -8.95
N LEU A 119 -22.46 -11.71 -7.68
CA LEU A 119 -21.49 -12.45 -6.87
C LEU A 119 -21.29 -13.89 -7.35
N ALA A 120 -22.37 -14.55 -7.78
CA ALA A 120 -22.28 -15.89 -8.35
C ALA A 120 -21.37 -15.95 -9.59
N ARG A 121 -21.33 -14.87 -10.40
CA ARG A 121 -20.47 -14.78 -11.59
C ARG A 121 -18.97 -14.83 -11.26
N ILE A 122 -18.58 -14.21 -10.15
CA ILE A 122 -17.17 -14.15 -9.74
C ILE A 122 -16.79 -15.28 -8.77
N ASP A 123 -17.69 -16.25 -8.55
CA ASP A 123 -17.56 -17.36 -7.58
C ASP A 123 -17.22 -16.86 -6.17
N ALA A 124 -17.61 -15.62 -5.86
CA ALA A 124 -17.52 -15.06 -4.54
C ALA A 124 -18.72 -15.55 -3.75
N GLY A 125 -18.55 -16.63 -2.99
CA GLY A 125 -19.57 -17.10 -2.07
C GLY A 125 -20.04 -15.95 -1.16
N GLY A 126 -21.31 -15.58 -1.28
CA GLY A 126 -21.91 -14.50 -0.52
C GLY A 126 -23.40 -14.40 -0.85
N SER A 127 -24.25 -14.61 0.16
CA SER A 127 -25.68 -14.31 0.06
C SER A 127 -25.94 -12.99 0.76
N VAL A 128 -26.72 -12.11 0.13
CA VAL A 128 -27.31 -10.98 0.83
C VAL A 128 -28.43 -11.54 1.72
N GLY A 129 -28.37 -11.29 3.04
CA GLY A 129 -29.47 -11.62 3.94
C GLY A 129 -30.74 -10.90 3.52
N VAL A 130 -31.91 -11.44 3.83
CA VAL A 130 -33.20 -10.85 3.40
C VAL A 130 -33.38 -9.42 3.92
N ASP A 131 -32.77 -9.08 5.06
CA ASP A 131 -32.77 -7.75 5.66
C ASP A 131 -31.50 -6.93 5.37
N ASP A 132 -30.48 -7.53 4.74
CA ASP A 132 -29.22 -6.84 4.45
C ASP A 132 -29.34 -6.06 3.13
N SER A 133 -28.93 -4.79 3.13
CA SER A 133 -28.95 -3.97 1.92
C SER A 133 -27.78 -4.27 0.96
N TYR A 134 -26.70 -4.86 1.47
CA TYR A 134 -25.52 -5.22 0.71
C TYR A 134 -24.83 -6.47 1.29
N PRO A 135 -24.04 -7.21 0.50
CA PRO A 135 -23.44 -8.45 0.97
C PRO A 135 -22.27 -8.21 1.94
N ALA A 136 -22.29 -8.89 3.09
CA ALA A 136 -21.26 -8.80 4.14
C ALA A 136 -19.84 -9.14 3.66
N VAL A 137 -19.72 -9.89 2.55
CA VAL A 137 -18.44 -10.22 1.91
C VAL A 137 -17.64 -8.96 1.49
N LEU A 138 -18.33 -7.85 1.18
CA LEU A 138 -17.68 -6.58 0.86
C LEU A 138 -16.93 -6.01 2.07
N ASP A 139 -17.50 -6.12 3.26
CA ASP A 139 -16.84 -5.69 4.50
C ASP A 139 -15.67 -6.62 4.86
N GLU A 140 -15.77 -7.91 4.54
CA GLU A 140 -14.65 -8.84 4.68
C GLU A 140 -13.50 -8.48 3.74
N TRP A 141 -13.79 -8.12 2.49
CA TRP A 141 -12.78 -7.66 1.54
C TRP A 141 -12.21 -6.29 1.89
N ALA A 142 -12.99 -5.40 2.52
CA ALA A 142 -12.51 -4.10 2.98
C ALA A 142 -11.55 -4.22 4.18
N ARG A 143 -11.74 -5.23 5.04
CA ARG A 143 -10.94 -5.39 6.28
C ARG A 143 -9.51 -5.84 6.00
N ALA A 144 -8.56 -5.23 6.73
CA ALA A 144 -7.18 -5.71 6.76
C ALA A 144 -7.12 -7.09 7.44
N PRO A 145 -6.41 -8.08 6.87
CA PRO A 145 -6.34 -9.42 7.47
C PRO A 145 -5.73 -9.36 8.87
N THR A 146 -6.45 -9.87 9.85
CA THR A 146 -6.03 -9.90 11.26
C THR A 146 -4.95 -10.96 11.48
N ARG A 147 -3.69 -10.56 11.27
CA ARG A 147 -2.38 -11.09 11.75
C ARG A 147 -2.07 -12.61 11.82
N TRP A 148 -3.00 -13.57 11.78
CA TRP A 148 -2.71 -14.96 12.20
C TRP A 148 -3.36 -16.12 11.43
N ARG A 149 -3.95 -15.94 10.24
CA ARG A 149 -4.43 -17.10 9.44
C ARG A 149 -3.89 -17.09 8.00
N CYS A 150 -2.75 -17.73 7.82
CA CYS A 150 -2.31 -18.45 6.61
C CYS A 150 -1.96 -17.74 5.27
N LEU A 151 -2.06 -16.42 5.05
CA LEU A 151 -1.68 -15.85 3.74
C LEU A 151 -0.73 -14.65 3.75
N ARG A 152 0.49 -14.88 4.23
CA ARG A 152 1.68 -14.06 3.85
C ARG A 152 1.93 -14.01 2.33
N ARG A 153 1.26 -14.85 1.54
CA ARG A 153 1.33 -14.87 0.05
C ARG A 153 0.27 -13.97 -0.60
N ALA A 154 -0.95 -13.89 -0.06
CA ALA A 154 -1.99 -12.99 -0.57
C ALA A 154 -1.71 -11.51 -0.21
N GLU A 155 -1.10 -11.24 0.94
CA GLU A 155 -0.61 -9.90 1.32
C GLU A 155 0.41 -9.30 0.33
N ARG A 156 1.06 -10.14 -0.49
CA ARG A 156 2.11 -9.74 -1.43
C ARG A 156 1.66 -9.67 -2.87
N ALA A 157 0.41 -10.01 -3.18
CA ALA A 157 -0.12 -9.86 -4.51
C ALA A 157 -0.17 -8.36 -4.85
N PRO A 158 0.52 -7.89 -5.92
CA PRO A 158 0.40 -6.52 -6.37
C PRO A 158 -1.07 -6.22 -6.68
N GLY A 159 -1.65 -5.21 -6.02
CA GLY A 159 -3.05 -4.84 -6.19
C GLY A 159 -3.98 -5.24 -5.05
N ALA A 160 -3.54 -6.02 -4.04
CA ALA A 160 -4.38 -6.37 -2.90
C ALA A 160 -4.82 -5.14 -2.09
N ALA A 161 -3.97 -4.11 -1.94
CA ALA A 161 -4.36 -2.86 -1.28
C ALA A 161 -5.41 -2.08 -2.09
N ALA A 162 -5.26 -2.03 -3.42
CA ALA A 162 -6.23 -1.38 -4.30
C ALA A 162 -7.59 -2.10 -4.26
N SER A 163 -7.59 -3.44 -4.29
CA SER A 163 -8.80 -4.25 -4.13
C SER A 163 -9.53 -3.96 -2.81
N ARG A 164 -8.80 -3.90 -1.68
CA ARG A 164 -9.37 -3.53 -0.38
C ARG A 164 -9.96 -2.13 -0.38
N ALA A 165 -9.26 -1.16 -0.96
CA ALA A 165 -9.73 0.22 -1.07
C ALA A 165 -11.01 0.30 -1.92
N SER A 166 -11.04 -0.35 -3.09
CA SER A 166 -12.24 -0.45 -3.93
C SER A 166 -13.41 -1.10 -3.19
N ALA A 167 -13.18 -2.22 -2.48
CA ALA A 167 -14.22 -2.87 -1.68
C ALA A 167 -14.73 -1.97 -0.54
N ALA A 168 -13.84 -1.23 0.12
CA ALA A 168 -14.22 -0.25 1.15
C ALA A 168 -15.08 0.89 0.58
N SER A 169 -14.74 1.40 -0.62
CA SER A 169 -15.54 2.42 -1.31
C SER A 169 -16.93 1.91 -1.70
N VAL A 170 -17.04 0.67 -2.19
CA VAL A 170 -18.33 0.05 -2.52
C VAL A 170 -19.18 -0.16 -1.27
N ALA A 171 -18.59 -0.67 -0.19
CA ALA A 171 -19.30 -0.83 1.08
C ALA A 171 -19.75 0.52 1.65
N LEU A 172 -18.89 1.54 1.61
CA LEU A 172 -19.21 2.91 2.02
C LEU A 172 -20.42 3.45 1.29
N ALA A 173 -20.44 3.30 -0.02
CA ALA A 173 -21.53 3.75 -0.85
C ALA A 173 -22.86 3.01 -0.62
N CYS A 174 -22.79 1.70 -0.37
CA CYS A 174 -23.98 0.93 -0.01
C CYS A 174 -24.58 1.44 1.30
N ARG A 175 -23.73 1.74 2.30
CA ARG A 175 -24.18 2.37 3.56
C ARG A 175 -24.76 3.76 3.33
N PHE A 176 -24.12 4.57 2.49
CA PHE A 176 -24.57 5.91 2.13
C PHE A 176 -25.95 5.90 1.44
N SER A 177 -26.13 5.06 0.41
CA SER A 177 -27.40 4.90 -0.29
C SER A 177 -28.50 4.40 0.64
N HIS A 178 -28.18 3.45 1.54
CA HIS A 178 -29.12 2.96 2.55
C HIS A 178 -29.58 4.06 3.52
N GLY A 179 -28.66 4.88 4.04
CA GLY A 179 -29.00 5.99 4.93
C GLY A 179 -29.86 7.09 4.28
N LEU A 180 -29.76 7.24 2.96
CA LEU A 180 -30.55 8.19 2.18
C LEU A 180 -31.88 7.63 1.65
N GLY A 181 -32.01 6.31 1.50
CA GLY A 181 -33.08 5.71 0.70
C GLY A 181 -33.03 6.09 -0.79
N ALA A 182 -31.86 6.52 -1.28
CA ALA A 182 -31.65 7.00 -2.65
C ALA A 182 -31.41 5.83 -3.63
N PRO A 183 -31.68 6.00 -4.94
CA PRO A 183 -31.46 4.97 -5.95
C PRO A 183 -29.99 4.51 -5.97
N LEU A 184 -29.75 3.32 -5.44
CA LEU A 184 -28.43 2.69 -5.31
C LEU A 184 -27.70 2.57 -6.67
N ALA A 185 -28.43 2.48 -7.79
CA ALA A 185 -27.83 2.35 -9.10
C ALA A 185 -26.92 3.53 -9.50
N ASP A 186 -27.36 4.77 -9.24
CA ASP A 186 -26.59 5.97 -9.63
C ASP A 186 -25.35 6.14 -8.74
N VAL A 187 -25.53 5.84 -7.45
CA VAL A 187 -24.43 5.78 -6.48
C VAL A 187 -23.39 4.75 -6.95
N LEU A 188 -23.81 3.52 -7.27
CA LEU A 188 -22.94 2.44 -7.75
C LEU A 188 -22.19 2.81 -9.05
N ASP A 189 -22.83 3.44 -10.02
CA ASP A 189 -22.17 3.93 -11.25
C ASP A 189 -21.05 4.95 -10.94
N ALA A 190 -21.29 5.85 -9.99
CA ALA A 190 -20.30 6.84 -9.57
C ALA A 190 -19.06 6.17 -8.93
N ILE A 191 -19.23 5.13 -8.11
CA ILE A 191 -18.10 4.37 -7.57
C ILE A 191 -17.43 3.51 -8.63
N GLY A 192 -18.19 2.95 -9.57
CA GLY A 192 -17.63 2.22 -10.72
C GLY A 192 -16.59 3.08 -11.44
N SER A 193 -16.98 4.32 -11.75
CA SER A 193 -16.10 5.32 -12.37
C SER A 193 -14.92 5.71 -11.46
N ALA A 194 -15.14 5.88 -10.15
CA ALA A 194 -14.06 6.16 -9.20
C ALA A 194 -13.05 4.99 -9.06
N ILE A 195 -13.50 3.74 -9.16
CA ILE A 195 -12.64 2.56 -9.19
C ILE A 195 -11.81 2.56 -10.48
N ASP A 196 -12.44 2.79 -11.63
CA ASP A 196 -11.75 2.81 -12.91
C ASP A 196 -10.69 3.93 -12.97
N ASP A 197 -10.99 5.12 -12.42
CA ASP A 197 -10.03 6.22 -12.29
C ASP A 197 -8.85 5.87 -11.36
N ALA A 198 -9.11 5.21 -10.24
CA ALA A 198 -8.07 4.74 -9.33
C ALA A 198 -7.16 3.69 -10.00
N GLN A 199 -7.71 2.84 -10.88
CA GLN A 199 -6.93 1.89 -11.67
C GLN A 199 -6.07 2.61 -12.71
N ALA A 200 -6.63 3.57 -13.45
CA ALA A 200 -5.89 4.38 -14.42
C ALA A 200 -4.72 5.14 -13.75
N LEU A 201 -4.93 5.63 -12.53
CA LEU A 201 -3.87 6.27 -11.72
C LEU A 201 -2.74 5.29 -11.37
N GLU A 202 -3.06 4.08 -10.92
CA GLU A 202 -2.07 3.04 -10.62
C GLU A 202 -1.31 2.57 -11.86
N GLU A 203 -1.99 2.48 -13.01
CA GLU A 203 -1.35 2.17 -14.29
C GLU A 203 -0.40 3.29 -14.73
N ALA A 204 -0.84 4.55 -14.65
CA ALA A 204 0.01 5.71 -14.92
C ALA A 204 1.23 5.76 -13.99
N ARG A 205 1.08 5.42 -12.71
CA ARG A 205 2.17 5.27 -11.75
C ARG A 205 3.16 4.19 -12.14
N ARG A 206 2.67 3.03 -12.58
CA ARG A 206 3.54 1.93 -13.03
C ARG A 206 4.34 2.32 -14.26
N VAL A 207 3.71 2.99 -15.22
CA VAL A 207 4.37 3.50 -16.43
C VAL A 207 5.43 4.55 -16.04
N ALA A 208 5.08 5.52 -15.19
CA ALA A 208 6.01 6.55 -14.73
C ALA A 208 7.18 5.98 -13.92
N ALA A 209 6.93 4.97 -13.07
CA ALA A 209 7.96 4.33 -12.26
C ALA A 209 8.85 3.34 -13.05
N ALA A 210 8.46 2.95 -14.27
CA ALA A 210 9.21 1.97 -15.06
C ALA A 210 10.64 2.44 -15.37
N GLY A 211 10.82 3.69 -15.80
CA GLY A 211 12.13 4.27 -16.11
C GLY A 211 13.13 4.18 -14.94
N PRO A 212 12.87 4.82 -13.78
CA PRO A 212 13.80 4.82 -12.67
C PRO A 212 14.02 3.43 -12.06
N LEU A 213 12.99 2.57 -12.04
CA LEU A 213 13.13 1.21 -11.50
C LEU A 213 13.97 0.30 -12.41
N MET A 214 13.91 0.47 -13.73
CA MET A 214 14.74 -0.31 -14.65
C MET A 214 16.22 0.04 -14.49
N SER A 215 16.59 1.33 -14.41
CA SER A 215 17.96 1.75 -14.14
C SER A 215 18.45 1.26 -12.78
N ALA A 216 17.59 1.33 -11.75
CA ALA A 216 17.93 0.81 -10.43
C ALA A 216 18.14 -0.72 -10.43
N ARG A 217 17.35 -1.47 -11.21
CA ARG A 217 17.52 -2.93 -11.37
C ARG A 217 18.81 -3.29 -12.10
N VAL A 218 19.16 -2.56 -13.15
CA VAL A 218 20.40 -2.76 -13.92
C VAL A 218 21.61 -2.52 -13.02
N LEU A 219 21.65 -1.38 -12.33
CA LEU A 219 22.71 -1.08 -11.37
C LEU A 219 22.73 -2.08 -10.20
N ALA A 220 21.56 -2.60 -9.81
CA ALA A 220 21.49 -3.62 -8.78
C ALA A 220 22.04 -4.99 -9.19
N ALA A 221 22.08 -5.26 -10.49
CA ALA A 221 22.69 -6.45 -11.08
C ALA A 221 24.21 -6.29 -11.32
N LEU A 222 24.76 -5.08 -11.22
CA LEU A 222 26.18 -4.80 -11.47
C LEU A 222 27.14 -5.72 -10.69
N PRO A 223 26.94 -6.03 -9.39
CA PRO A 223 27.81 -6.96 -8.67
C PRO A 223 27.79 -8.38 -9.24
N LEU A 224 26.65 -8.84 -9.78
CA LEU A 224 26.54 -10.15 -10.42
C LEU A 224 27.29 -10.18 -11.75
N VAL A 225 27.22 -9.10 -12.52
CA VAL A 225 28.01 -8.94 -13.75
C VAL A 225 29.50 -9.00 -13.43
N GLY A 226 29.95 -8.34 -12.34
CA GLY A 226 31.35 -8.41 -11.87
C GLY A 226 31.81 -9.83 -11.53
N VAL A 227 30.97 -10.61 -10.83
CA VAL A 227 31.27 -12.01 -10.53
C VAL A 227 31.32 -12.86 -11.82
N ALA A 228 30.39 -12.64 -12.75
CA ALA A 228 30.34 -13.35 -14.02
C ALA A 228 31.53 -13.02 -14.92
N SER A 229 31.96 -11.76 -14.99
CA SER A 229 33.14 -11.36 -15.75
C SER A 229 34.42 -11.91 -15.14
N ALA A 230 34.51 -12.00 -13.80
CA ALA A 230 35.63 -12.65 -13.13
C ALA A 230 35.73 -14.15 -13.48
N LEU A 231 34.59 -14.86 -13.46
CA LEU A 231 34.51 -16.26 -13.89
C LEU A 231 34.91 -16.43 -15.37
N ALA A 232 34.47 -15.53 -16.25
CA ALA A 232 34.77 -15.59 -17.68
C ALA A 232 36.26 -15.39 -17.98
N LEU A 233 36.97 -14.61 -17.16
CA LEU A 233 38.41 -14.39 -17.25
C LEU A 233 39.25 -15.55 -16.66
N GLY A 234 38.61 -16.63 -16.19
CA GLY A 234 39.29 -17.78 -15.59
C GLY A 234 39.75 -17.57 -14.14
N ALA A 235 39.54 -16.38 -13.58
CA ALA A 235 39.73 -16.12 -12.16
C ALA A 235 38.60 -16.83 -11.40
N SER A 236 38.89 -17.96 -10.73
CA SER A 236 37.85 -18.66 -9.96
C SER A 236 37.53 -17.87 -8.68
N PRO A 237 36.42 -17.10 -8.61
CA PRO A 237 36.17 -16.20 -7.49
C PRO A 237 35.93 -16.99 -6.20
N TRP A 238 35.42 -18.22 -6.35
CA TRP A 238 35.20 -19.16 -5.27
C TRP A 238 36.49 -19.52 -4.54
N GLN A 239 37.63 -19.67 -5.23
CA GLN A 239 38.91 -19.93 -4.57
C GLN A 239 39.39 -18.70 -3.77
N PHE A 240 39.20 -17.49 -4.31
CA PHE A 240 39.52 -16.26 -3.58
C PHE A 240 38.63 -16.08 -2.34
N TYR A 241 37.32 -16.27 -2.47
CA TYR A 241 36.37 -16.12 -1.37
C TYR A 241 36.49 -17.20 -0.31
N ALA A 242 36.83 -18.44 -0.68
CA ALA A 242 36.95 -19.56 0.25
C ALA A 242 38.37 -19.71 0.83
N GLY A 243 39.41 -19.26 0.11
CA GLY A 243 40.82 -19.53 0.43
C GLY A 243 41.34 -18.79 1.65
N GLY A 244 41.24 -17.45 1.68
CA GLY A 244 41.85 -16.62 2.74
C GLY A 244 40.85 -15.92 3.66
N ALA A 245 41.29 -15.53 4.87
CA ALA A 245 40.48 -14.72 5.79
C ALA A 245 40.09 -13.36 5.16
N ALA A 246 41.02 -12.74 4.42
CA ALA A 246 40.77 -11.51 3.66
C ALA A 246 39.68 -11.69 2.58
N GLY A 247 39.69 -12.81 1.86
CA GLY A 247 38.68 -13.13 0.84
C GLY A 247 37.28 -13.35 1.40
N ARG A 248 37.17 -14.06 2.53
CA ARG A 248 35.89 -14.25 3.26
C ARG A 248 35.32 -12.92 3.77
N MET A 249 36.16 -12.03 4.27
CA MET A 249 35.74 -10.70 4.73
C MET A 249 35.26 -9.82 3.57
N CYS A 250 35.97 -9.86 2.45
CA CYS A 250 35.57 -9.15 1.23
C CYS A 250 34.20 -9.62 0.73
N ALA A 251 33.98 -10.95 0.69
CA ALA A 251 32.68 -11.54 0.34
C ALA A 251 31.56 -11.11 1.31
N PHE A 252 31.83 -11.15 2.62
CA PHE A 252 30.84 -10.75 3.63
C PHE A 252 30.46 -9.27 3.48
N VAL A 253 31.44 -8.37 3.34
CA VAL A 253 31.19 -6.93 3.15
C VAL A 253 30.42 -6.67 1.86
N GLY A 254 30.79 -7.33 0.76
CA GLY A 254 30.11 -7.19 -0.52
C GLY A 254 28.65 -7.64 -0.48
N VAL A 255 28.37 -8.80 0.12
CA VAL A 255 27.00 -9.32 0.28
C VAL A 255 26.18 -8.46 1.24
N ALA A 256 26.78 -8.00 2.34
CA ALA A 256 26.11 -7.14 3.30
C ALA A 256 25.74 -5.78 2.69
N ALA A 257 26.67 -5.16 1.95
CA ALA A 257 26.43 -3.91 1.23
C ALA A 257 25.34 -4.07 0.16
N TRP A 258 25.38 -5.16 -0.61
CA TRP A 258 24.36 -5.47 -1.62
C TRP A 258 22.97 -5.67 -1.00
N ALA A 259 22.89 -6.47 0.07
CA ALA A 259 21.65 -6.70 0.80
C ALA A 259 21.09 -5.41 1.44
N ALA A 260 21.96 -4.55 1.97
CA ALA A 260 21.60 -3.24 2.51
C ALA A 260 21.03 -2.30 1.43
N GLY A 261 21.65 -2.27 0.23
CA GLY A 261 21.16 -1.51 -0.92
C GLY A 261 19.76 -1.95 -1.36
N VAL A 262 19.54 -3.26 -1.50
CA VAL A 262 18.22 -3.83 -1.85
C VAL A 262 17.17 -3.54 -0.76
N ALA A 263 17.54 -3.67 0.52
CA ALA A 263 16.65 -3.40 1.64
C ALA A 263 16.26 -1.92 1.73
N SER A 264 17.20 -1.00 1.49
CA SER A 264 16.96 0.44 1.47
C SER A 264 15.98 0.83 0.37
N CYS A 265 16.20 0.35 -0.87
CA CYS A 265 15.29 0.59 -2.00
C CYS A 265 13.87 0.10 -1.70
N ARG A 266 13.73 -1.12 -1.16
CA ARG A 266 12.42 -1.67 -0.77
C ARG A 266 11.72 -0.84 0.29
N ARG A 267 12.46 -0.25 1.25
CA ARG A 267 11.87 0.62 2.29
C ARG A 267 11.38 1.94 1.74
N ILE A 268 12.13 2.58 0.84
CA ILE A 268 11.73 3.85 0.23
C ILE A 268 10.40 3.65 -0.53
N LEU A 269 10.32 2.61 -1.37
CA LEU A 269 9.11 2.25 -2.10
C LEU A 269 7.93 1.90 -1.16
N ALA A 270 8.19 1.20 -0.05
CA ALA A 270 7.16 0.87 0.93
C ALA A 270 6.71 2.05 1.81
N ARG A 271 7.41 3.20 1.80
CA ARG A 271 6.95 4.43 2.47
C ARG A 271 6.02 5.21 1.55
N CYS A 272 6.37 5.37 0.28
CA CYS A 272 5.52 6.06 -0.71
C CYS A 272 4.14 5.42 -0.81
N ARG A 273 4.06 4.08 -0.76
CA ARG A 273 2.78 3.34 -0.85
C ARG A 273 1.85 3.48 0.36
N ARG A 274 2.30 4.03 1.49
CA ARG A 274 1.52 4.04 2.75
C ARG A 274 0.71 5.31 3.00
N VAL A 275 0.87 6.32 2.16
CA VAL A 275 0.25 7.64 2.37
C VAL A 275 -1.24 7.65 1.98
N GLU A 276 -1.75 6.59 1.33
CA GLU A 276 -3.08 6.60 0.69
C GLU A 276 -4.23 5.97 1.52
N GLU A 277 -4.00 5.60 2.79
CA GLU A 277 -5.02 4.93 3.60
C GLU A 277 -5.94 5.93 4.32
N GLY A 278 -6.75 6.68 3.57
CA GLY A 278 -7.76 7.63 4.06
C GLY A 278 -9.00 7.71 3.17
N MET A 279 -10.08 8.34 3.66
CA MET A 279 -11.27 8.60 2.84
C MET A 279 -10.94 9.57 1.70
N ASP A 280 -11.45 9.26 0.52
CA ASP A 280 -11.17 9.99 -0.71
C ASP A 280 -12.13 11.18 -0.86
N GLY A 281 -11.59 12.40 -0.91
CA GLY A 281 -12.38 13.62 -1.17
C GLY A 281 -13.09 13.62 -2.53
N ALA A 282 -12.53 12.97 -3.56
CA ALA A 282 -13.19 12.82 -4.86
C ALA A 282 -14.42 11.92 -4.74
N LEU A 283 -14.27 10.77 -4.07
CA LEU A 283 -15.38 9.85 -3.80
C LEU A 283 -16.49 10.53 -2.99
N ALA A 284 -16.12 11.35 -1.99
CA ALA A 284 -17.09 12.12 -1.22
C ALA A 284 -17.89 13.09 -2.10
N CYS A 285 -17.23 13.78 -3.03
CA CYS A 285 -17.89 14.66 -4.01
C CYS A 285 -18.82 13.88 -4.94
N ASP A 286 -18.40 12.71 -5.43
CA ASP A 286 -19.22 11.85 -6.30
C ASP A 286 -20.47 11.33 -5.59
N LEU A 287 -20.32 10.86 -4.35
CA LEU A 287 -21.44 10.37 -3.54
C LEU A 287 -22.43 11.50 -3.26
N VAL A 288 -21.96 12.66 -2.82
CA VAL A 288 -22.86 13.81 -2.58
C VAL A 288 -23.50 14.27 -3.88
N ALA A 289 -22.78 14.35 -5.00
CA ALA A 289 -23.34 14.70 -6.30
C ALA A 289 -24.49 13.75 -6.68
N SER A 290 -24.30 12.43 -6.54
CA SER A 290 -25.34 11.45 -6.81
C SER A 290 -26.57 11.62 -5.91
N ALA A 291 -26.39 11.97 -4.64
CA ALA A 291 -27.51 12.25 -3.73
C ALA A 291 -28.26 13.53 -4.10
N LEU A 292 -27.54 14.62 -4.43
CA LEU A 292 -28.16 15.88 -4.82
C LEU A 292 -28.92 15.75 -6.16
N ALA A 293 -28.41 14.96 -7.10
CA ALA A 293 -29.11 14.62 -8.34
C ALA A 293 -30.44 13.89 -8.10
N CYS A 294 -30.56 13.16 -6.97
CA CYS A 294 -31.79 12.53 -6.51
C CYS A 294 -32.73 13.50 -5.75
N GLY A 295 -32.38 14.79 -5.67
CA GLY A 295 -33.17 15.81 -4.96
C GLY A 295 -32.95 15.84 -3.44
N VAL A 296 -31.93 15.15 -2.92
CA VAL A 296 -31.59 15.20 -1.49
C VAL A 296 -31.05 16.59 -1.14
N ALA A 297 -31.46 17.15 0.00
CA ALA A 297 -30.92 18.43 0.48
C ALA A 297 -29.46 18.28 0.96
N ILE A 298 -28.63 19.32 0.78
CA ILE A 298 -27.21 19.33 1.16
C ILE A 298 -26.97 18.81 2.60
N PRO A 299 -27.65 19.31 3.65
CA PRO A 299 -27.38 18.85 5.01
C PRO A 299 -27.73 17.38 5.21
N ARG A 300 -28.74 16.85 4.51
CA ARG A 300 -29.12 15.43 4.61
C ARG A 300 -28.11 14.54 3.88
N ALA A 301 -27.60 14.98 2.74
CA ALA A 301 -26.53 14.28 2.03
C ALA A 301 -25.24 14.24 2.88
N LEU A 302 -24.86 15.35 3.51
CA LEU A 302 -23.69 15.42 4.40
C LEU A 302 -23.85 14.52 5.64
N GLU A 303 -25.04 14.50 6.25
CA GLU A 303 -25.32 13.62 7.39
C GLU A 303 -25.23 12.14 7.03
N ALA A 304 -25.85 11.73 5.92
CA ALA A 304 -25.75 10.33 5.48
C ALA A 304 -24.33 9.94 5.10
N LEU A 305 -23.55 10.87 4.52
CA LEU A 305 -22.12 10.65 4.27
C LEU A 305 -21.35 10.47 5.58
N ALA A 306 -21.61 11.34 6.57
CA ALA A 306 -20.98 11.30 7.88
C ALA A 306 -21.27 9.98 8.62
N GLU A 307 -22.52 9.50 8.59
CA GLU A 307 -22.90 8.19 9.14
C GLU A 307 -22.19 7.05 8.41
N ALA A 308 -22.17 7.10 7.07
CA ALA A 308 -21.56 6.05 6.26
C ALA A 308 -20.04 5.93 6.49
N CYS A 309 -19.34 7.06 6.67
CA CYS A 309 -17.89 7.09 6.89
C CYS A 309 -17.47 7.19 8.36
N ALA A 310 -18.43 7.23 9.29
CA ALA A 310 -18.23 7.44 10.72
C ALA A 310 -17.40 8.70 11.05
N ALA A 311 -17.65 9.81 10.34
CA ALA A 311 -16.98 11.09 10.55
C ALA A 311 -17.86 12.03 11.38
N GLU A 312 -17.68 12.02 12.70
CA GLU A 312 -18.46 12.83 13.66
C GLU A 312 -18.39 14.33 13.34
N ALA A 313 -17.21 14.83 12.96
CA ALA A 313 -17.01 16.21 12.50
C ALA A 313 -17.97 16.62 11.36
N LEU A 314 -18.19 15.74 10.38
CA LEU A 314 -19.08 16.04 9.25
C LEU A 314 -20.56 15.98 9.67
N SER A 315 -20.91 15.14 10.66
CA SER A 315 -22.25 15.11 11.23
C SER A 315 -22.57 16.43 11.96
N TRP A 316 -21.59 17.02 12.63
CA TRP A 316 -21.71 18.33 13.26
C TRP A 316 -21.92 19.45 12.23
N THR A 317 -21.18 19.43 11.12
CA THR A 317 -21.39 20.36 9.99
C THR A 317 -22.82 20.28 9.46
N ALA A 318 -23.32 19.06 9.20
CA ALA A 318 -24.68 18.85 8.73
C ALA A 318 -25.73 19.38 9.72
N ALA A 319 -25.54 19.12 11.03
CA ALA A 319 -26.43 19.62 12.08
C ALA A 319 -26.40 21.14 12.20
N SER A 320 -25.21 21.75 12.16
CA SER A 320 -25.00 23.20 12.27
C SER A 320 -25.66 23.94 11.11
N LEU A 321 -25.54 23.44 9.88
CA LEU A 321 -26.21 24.01 8.70
C LEU A 321 -27.74 23.96 8.84
N ARG A 322 -28.31 22.89 9.44
CA ARG A 322 -29.76 22.82 9.71
C ARG A 322 -30.22 23.79 10.79
N LEU A 323 -29.35 24.10 11.75
CA LEU A 323 -29.61 25.09 12.80
C LEU A 323 -29.40 26.54 12.34
N GLY A 324 -29.01 26.74 11.08
CA GLY A 324 -28.82 28.08 10.49
C GLY A 324 -27.46 28.71 10.78
N ALA A 325 -26.46 27.93 11.18
CA ALA A 325 -25.08 28.42 11.28
C ALA A 325 -24.58 28.92 9.90
N THR A 326 -23.64 29.86 9.92
CA THR A 326 -23.03 30.33 8.67
C THR A 326 -22.23 29.21 8.02
N TRP A 327 -21.98 29.31 6.71
CA TRP A 327 -21.18 28.32 5.99
C TRP A 327 -19.75 28.23 6.56
N ALA A 328 -19.14 29.36 6.92
CA ALA A 328 -17.80 29.36 7.50
C ALA A 328 -17.76 28.62 8.86
N ASP A 329 -18.71 28.94 9.75
CA ASP A 329 -18.74 28.36 11.11
C ASP A 329 -19.05 26.85 11.07
N ALA A 330 -19.95 26.42 10.20
CA ALA A 330 -20.33 25.01 10.10
C ALA A 330 -19.18 24.10 9.65
N TRP A 331 -18.18 24.63 8.96
CA TRP A 331 -17.04 23.89 8.41
C TRP A 331 -15.72 24.10 9.16
N GLU A 332 -15.72 24.79 10.30
CA GLU A 332 -14.51 25.16 11.06
C GLU A 332 -13.70 23.92 11.49
N GLU A 333 -14.36 22.93 12.11
CA GLU A 333 -13.73 21.70 12.59
C GLU A 333 -14.00 20.50 11.66
N THR A 334 -13.51 20.56 10.43
CA THR A 334 -13.72 19.49 9.43
C THR A 334 -12.43 18.82 8.97
N PRO A 335 -12.47 17.51 8.63
CA PRO A 335 -11.29 16.77 8.23
C PRO A 335 -10.76 17.27 6.87
N GLU A 336 -9.44 17.18 6.65
CA GLU A 336 -8.82 17.78 5.47
C GLU A 336 -9.35 17.23 4.13
N TRP A 337 -9.72 15.94 4.09
CA TRP A 337 -10.26 15.29 2.89
C TRP A 337 -11.62 15.86 2.46
N SER A 338 -12.37 16.54 3.35
CA SER A 338 -13.67 17.14 3.02
C SER A 338 -13.57 18.56 2.48
N ARG A 339 -12.37 19.16 2.41
CA ARG A 339 -12.17 20.51 1.86
C ARG A 339 -12.67 20.64 0.40
N PRO A 340 -12.37 19.71 -0.53
CA PRO A 340 -12.90 19.81 -1.91
C PRO A 340 -14.43 19.74 -1.97
N LEU A 341 -15.05 19.02 -1.04
CA LEU A 341 -16.50 18.92 -0.91
C LEU A 341 -17.10 20.22 -0.40
N ARG A 342 -16.51 20.83 0.64
CA ARG A 342 -16.89 22.15 1.15
C ARG A 342 -16.83 23.19 0.04
N ASP A 343 -15.67 23.32 -0.61
CA ASP A 343 -15.44 24.38 -1.58
C ASP A 343 -16.39 24.25 -2.79
N ALA A 344 -16.79 23.02 -3.16
CA ALA A 344 -17.75 22.78 -4.24
C ALA A 344 -19.21 23.11 -3.86
N LEU A 345 -19.60 22.95 -2.58
CA LEU A 345 -20.97 23.16 -2.11
C LEU A 345 -21.26 24.61 -1.69
N GLU A 346 -20.23 25.39 -1.38
CA GLU A 346 -20.37 26.75 -0.86
C GLU A 346 -21.23 27.65 -1.76
N ALA A 347 -20.95 27.66 -3.06
CA ALA A 347 -21.71 28.46 -4.02
C ALA A 347 -23.17 27.99 -4.15
N SER A 348 -23.43 26.70 -3.92
CA SER A 348 -24.80 26.16 -3.94
C SER A 348 -25.58 26.60 -2.70
N TRP A 349 -24.93 26.55 -1.53
CA TRP A 349 -25.54 26.97 -0.27
C TRP A 349 -25.77 28.48 -0.17
N THR A 350 -24.80 29.28 -0.57
CA THR A 350 -24.84 30.76 -0.42
C THR A 350 -25.65 31.45 -1.50
N SER A 351 -25.62 30.93 -2.73
CA SER A 351 -26.16 31.60 -3.91
C SER A 351 -27.21 30.76 -4.67
N GLY A 352 -27.53 29.55 -4.21
CA GLY A 352 -28.52 28.68 -4.85
C GLY A 352 -28.09 28.11 -6.21
N THR A 353 -26.79 28.11 -6.51
CA THR A 353 -26.27 27.56 -7.78
C THR A 353 -26.35 26.04 -7.81
N ALA A 354 -26.48 25.46 -9.01
CA ALA A 354 -26.49 24.00 -9.17
C ALA A 354 -25.13 23.40 -8.76
N PRO A 355 -25.08 22.46 -7.80
CA PRO A 355 -23.83 21.94 -7.23
C PRO A 355 -23.10 20.95 -8.14
N ASP A 356 -23.79 20.37 -9.13
CA ASP A 356 -23.33 19.22 -9.93
C ASP A 356 -21.98 19.47 -10.62
N THR A 357 -21.84 20.63 -11.28
CA THR A 357 -20.64 20.95 -12.06
C THR A 357 -19.44 21.24 -11.15
N LEU A 358 -19.66 21.89 -10.01
CA LEU A 358 -18.59 22.18 -9.06
C LEU A 358 -18.11 20.92 -8.36
N LEU A 359 -19.02 20.01 -7.97
CA LEU A 359 -18.69 18.71 -7.39
C LEU A 359 -17.95 17.81 -8.38
N ALA A 360 -18.41 17.74 -9.63
CA ALA A 360 -17.71 16.98 -10.67
C ALA A 360 -16.31 17.55 -10.94
N ARG A 361 -16.17 18.89 -10.93
CA ARG A 361 -14.89 19.56 -11.13
C ARG A 361 -13.95 19.37 -9.94
N SER A 362 -14.43 19.43 -8.70
CA SER A 362 -13.61 19.21 -7.51
C SER A 362 -13.14 17.75 -7.42
N ALA A 363 -14.01 16.79 -7.72
CA ALA A 363 -13.65 15.38 -7.84
C ALA A 363 -12.57 15.16 -8.92
N ALA A 364 -12.76 15.72 -10.12
CA ALA A 364 -11.79 15.62 -11.20
C ALA A 364 -10.45 16.30 -10.88
N TRP A 365 -10.48 17.44 -10.15
CA TRP A 365 -9.27 18.12 -9.69
C TRP A 365 -8.51 17.26 -8.69
N GLU A 366 -9.18 16.64 -7.72
CA GLU A 366 -8.56 15.79 -6.70
C GLU A 366 -7.90 14.56 -7.34
N ARG A 367 -8.60 13.88 -8.27
CA ARG A 367 -8.03 12.75 -9.03
C ARG A 367 -6.80 13.17 -9.84
N ARG A 368 -6.84 14.34 -10.48
CA ARG A 368 -5.73 14.86 -11.29
C ARG A 368 -4.55 15.29 -10.43
N SER A 369 -4.81 15.94 -9.29
CA SER A 369 -3.80 16.33 -8.32
C SER A 369 -2.99 15.12 -7.86
N ARG A 370 -3.68 14.02 -7.50
CA ARG A 370 -3.02 12.75 -7.13
C ARG A 370 -2.18 12.15 -8.24
N LEU A 371 -2.60 12.31 -9.50
CA LEU A 371 -1.82 11.85 -10.65
C LEU A 371 -0.54 12.69 -10.84
N VAL A 372 -0.63 14.00 -10.63
CA VAL A 372 0.53 14.89 -10.66
C VAL A 372 1.46 14.58 -9.50
N ASP A 373 0.95 14.47 -8.27
CA ASP A 373 1.73 14.11 -7.09
C ASP A 373 2.41 12.76 -7.25
N ALA A 374 1.71 11.79 -7.82
CA ALA A 374 2.27 10.47 -8.11
C ALA A 374 3.42 10.51 -9.12
N LYS A 375 3.29 11.33 -10.17
CA LYS A 375 4.37 11.55 -11.15
C LYS A 375 5.56 12.26 -10.50
N ALA A 376 5.31 13.31 -9.73
CA ALA A 376 6.33 14.04 -8.99
C ALA A 376 7.07 13.13 -7.99
N GLN A 377 6.34 12.26 -7.27
CA GLN A 377 6.94 11.25 -6.41
C GLN A 377 7.79 10.24 -7.20
N ALA A 378 7.38 9.84 -8.41
CA ALA A 378 8.18 8.95 -9.26
C ALA A 378 9.49 9.63 -9.72
N GLU A 379 9.46 10.92 -10.01
CA GLU A 379 10.65 11.71 -10.34
C GLU A 379 11.57 11.90 -9.12
N GLU A 380 11.02 12.26 -7.96
CA GLU A 380 11.77 12.37 -6.71
C GLU A 380 12.40 11.03 -6.30
N LEU A 381 11.69 9.92 -6.54
CA LEU A 381 12.21 8.57 -6.34
C LEU A 381 13.47 8.34 -7.17
N SER A 382 13.55 8.83 -8.41
CA SER A 382 14.76 8.73 -9.23
C SER A 382 15.96 9.34 -8.51
N VAL A 383 15.84 10.60 -8.06
CA VAL A 383 16.92 11.32 -7.36
C VAL A 383 17.28 10.62 -6.04
N ARG A 384 16.27 10.22 -5.25
CA ARG A 384 16.46 9.54 -3.98
C ARG A 384 17.00 8.12 -4.11
N LEU A 385 16.83 7.47 -5.27
CA LEU A 385 17.35 6.13 -5.54
C LEU A 385 18.83 6.18 -5.93
N VAL A 386 19.28 7.19 -6.69
CA VAL A 386 20.69 7.26 -7.16
C VAL A 386 21.69 7.28 -6.01
N GLY A 387 21.46 8.11 -4.98
CA GLY A 387 22.36 8.25 -3.83
C GLY A 387 22.67 6.92 -3.10
N PRO A 388 21.65 6.24 -2.52
CA PRO A 388 21.86 4.95 -1.86
C PRO A 388 22.33 3.88 -2.85
N LEU A 389 21.96 3.94 -4.13
CA LEU A 389 22.51 3.00 -5.10
C LEU A 389 24.03 3.15 -5.23
N GLY A 390 24.53 4.37 -5.40
CA GLY A 390 25.98 4.62 -5.48
C GLY A 390 26.71 4.13 -4.22
N VAL A 391 26.20 4.49 -3.04
CA VAL A 391 26.85 4.19 -1.75
C VAL A 391 26.87 2.70 -1.42
N PHE A 392 25.84 1.92 -1.80
CA PHE A 392 25.77 0.49 -1.46
C PHE A 392 26.28 -0.43 -2.57
N PHE A 393 26.09 -0.08 -3.85
CA PHE A 393 26.44 -0.97 -4.96
C PHE A 393 27.88 -0.81 -5.43
N LEU A 394 28.48 0.37 -5.28
CA LEU A 394 29.89 0.58 -5.65
C LEU A 394 30.85 -0.22 -4.76
N PRO A 395 30.71 -0.24 -3.41
CA PRO A 395 31.52 -1.10 -2.56
C PRO A 395 31.24 -2.59 -2.81
N ALA A 396 29.98 -2.96 -3.08
CA ALA A 396 29.62 -4.33 -3.40
C ALA A 396 30.26 -4.81 -4.71
N PHE A 397 30.30 -3.96 -5.74
CA PHE A 397 30.94 -4.28 -7.01
C PHE A 397 32.46 -4.35 -6.88
N LEU A 398 33.08 -3.43 -6.14
CA LEU A 398 34.51 -3.47 -5.86
C LEU A 398 34.90 -4.76 -5.12
N ALA A 399 34.16 -5.11 -4.07
CA ALA A 399 34.42 -6.29 -3.26
C ALA A 399 34.11 -7.61 -3.99
N LEU A 400 33.00 -7.68 -4.73
CA LEU A 400 32.54 -8.93 -5.35
C LEU A 400 33.02 -9.13 -6.79
N GLY A 401 33.47 -8.07 -7.47
CA GLY A 401 33.89 -8.13 -8.87
C GLY A 401 35.38 -7.86 -9.04
N ILE A 402 35.85 -6.72 -8.55
CA ILE A 402 37.22 -6.24 -8.83
C ILE A 402 38.26 -6.91 -7.95
N ALA A 403 37.99 -7.10 -6.65
CA ALA A 403 38.97 -7.69 -5.73
C ALA A 403 39.46 -9.09 -6.15
N PRO A 404 38.60 -10.03 -6.60
CA PRO A 404 39.06 -11.32 -7.12
C PRO A 404 39.93 -11.20 -8.37
N LEU A 405 39.60 -10.26 -9.27
CA LEU A 405 40.39 -10.02 -10.49
C LEU A 405 41.78 -9.50 -10.17
N LEU A 406 41.89 -8.52 -9.27
CA LEU A 406 43.18 -8.01 -8.82
C LEU A 406 44.01 -9.09 -8.13
N ALA A 407 43.40 -9.92 -7.29
CA ALA A 407 44.08 -11.04 -6.66
C ALA A 407 44.58 -12.07 -7.66
N HIS A 408 43.80 -12.37 -8.70
CA HIS A 408 44.22 -13.28 -9.78
C HIS A 408 45.39 -12.70 -10.60
N LEU A 409 45.32 -11.41 -10.96
CA LEU A 409 46.40 -10.73 -11.68
C LEU A 409 47.68 -10.66 -10.85
N MET A 410 47.59 -10.27 -9.57
CA MET A 410 48.75 -10.24 -8.67
C MET A 410 49.35 -11.64 -8.44
N GLY A 411 48.51 -12.67 -8.32
CA GLY A 411 48.97 -14.06 -8.22
C GLY A 411 49.62 -14.58 -9.50
N GLY A 412 49.25 -14.04 -10.67
CA GLY A 412 49.83 -14.40 -11.96
C GLY A 412 51.15 -13.70 -12.31
N ILE A 413 51.48 -12.57 -11.67
CA ILE A 413 52.72 -11.81 -11.90
C ILE A 413 53.87 -12.30 -11.00
N GLY A 414 53.56 -13.13 -10.00
CA GLY A 414 54.52 -13.69 -9.03
C GLY A 414 55.22 -14.99 -9.45
N VAL A 415 55.31 -15.30 -10.75
CA VAL A 415 56.01 -16.49 -11.29
C VAL A 415 57.22 -16.08 -12.12
#